data_AF-A0A3M1EKH9-F1
#
_entry.id   AF-A0A3M1EKH9-F1
#
_cell.length_a   1.000
_cell.length_b   1.000
_cell.length_c   1.000
_cell.angle_alpha   90.00
_cell.angle_beta   90.00
_cell.angle_gamma   90.00
#
_symmetry.space_group_name_H-M   'P 1'
#
loop_
_entity.id
_entity.type
_entity.pdbx_description
1 polymer ?
#
loop_
_entity_poly.entity_id
_entity_poly.type
_entity_poly.pdbx_seq_one_letter_code
_entity_poly.pdbx_strand_id
1 'polypeptide(L)'
;MRTKRLIRCLSVVSIAGSLFLLAALQWPRERDQDRDGVPDSVDNCPEVRNPRQHDTDRDEIGDACDNCPLRWNPNQRDRDGDGEGDRCEKPNPPRISDFIDRDFDQIPDEYDNCPD
;
A
#
# COMPACT_ATOMS: atom_id res chain seq x y z
N MET A 1 -7.13 31.27 4.40
CA MET A 1 -6.72 30.45 3.24
C MET A 1 -6.90 29.00 3.65
N ARG A 2 -7.76 28.11 3.14
CA ARG A 2 -8.83 28.11 2.12
C ARG A 2 -10.18 27.92 2.83
N THR A 3 -11.20 28.64 2.37
CA THR A 3 -12.57 28.61 2.89
C THR A 3 -13.24 27.26 2.64
N LYS A 4 -13.76 26.62 3.68
CA LYS A 4 -14.71 25.51 3.57
C LYS A 4 -15.92 26.00 2.77
N ARG A 5 -16.05 25.62 1.49
CA ARG A 5 -17.21 25.96 0.68
C ARG A 5 -18.37 25.12 1.18
N LEU A 6 -19.33 25.79 1.80
CA LEU A 6 -20.60 25.24 2.23
C LEU A 6 -21.26 24.51 1.05
N ILE A 7 -21.46 23.21 1.19
CA ILE A 7 -22.42 22.46 0.38
C ILE A 7 -23.79 22.94 0.83
N ARG A 8 -24.40 23.84 0.06
CA ARG A 8 -25.76 24.33 0.30
C ARG A 8 -26.69 23.87 -0.82
N CYS A 9 -27.77 23.27 -0.35
CA CYS A 9 -29.13 23.29 -0.88
C CYS A 9 -29.47 22.37 -2.06
N LEU A 10 -30.20 21.32 -1.67
CA LEU A 10 -31.23 20.65 -2.46
C LEU A 10 -32.06 21.59 -3.37
N SER A 11 -32.41 21.05 -4.54
CA SER A 11 -33.64 21.29 -5.31
C SER A 11 -33.84 22.63 -6.02
N VAL A 12 -33.65 22.63 -7.35
CA VAL A 12 -34.48 23.44 -8.26
C VAL A 12 -34.69 22.74 -9.61
N VAL A 13 -35.92 22.24 -9.78
CA VAL A 13 -36.78 22.24 -10.98
C VAL A 13 -36.11 22.29 -12.36
N SER A 14 -36.31 21.19 -13.10
CA SER A 14 -36.65 21.10 -14.54
C SER A 14 -36.34 22.31 -15.42
N ILE A 15 -35.31 22.21 -16.27
CA ILE A 15 -35.19 23.05 -17.47
C ILE A 15 -35.34 22.14 -18.69
N ALA A 16 -36.30 22.54 -19.51
CA ALA A 16 -36.89 21.86 -20.64
C ALA A 16 -35.89 21.29 -21.66
N GLY A 17 -36.32 20.21 -22.31
CA GLY A 17 -35.61 19.59 -23.42
C GLY A 17 -35.31 20.58 -24.55
N SER A 18 -34.05 20.60 -24.98
CA SER A 18 -33.59 21.06 -26.28
C SER A 18 -32.18 20.51 -26.49
N LEU A 19 -32.00 19.76 -27.58
CA LEU A 19 -30.75 19.21 -28.09
C LEU A 19 -29.53 20.10 -27.82
N PHE A 20 -28.70 19.71 -26.84
CA PHE A 20 -27.25 19.95 -26.86
C PHE A 20 -26.59 18.57 -26.96
N LEU A 21 -26.53 18.06 -28.19
CA LEU A 21 -25.68 16.94 -28.53
C LEU A 21 -24.21 17.41 -28.46
N LEU A 22 -23.43 16.72 -27.62
CA LEU A 22 -21.97 16.56 -27.68
C LEU A 22 -21.08 17.67 -27.11
N ALA A 23 -20.95 17.74 -25.78
CA ALA A 23 -19.65 17.79 -25.13
C ALA A 23 -19.83 17.32 -23.69
N ALA A 24 -19.23 16.17 -23.40
CA ALA A 24 -19.40 15.38 -22.21
C ALA A 24 -19.41 16.20 -20.90
N LEU A 25 -20.33 15.85 -20.00
CA LEU A 25 -20.14 15.88 -18.54
C LEU A 25 -18.94 14.98 -18.15
N GLN A 26 -17.81 15.10 -18.83
CA GLN A 26 -16.58 14.46 -18.46
C GLN A 26 -16.05 15.32 -17.33
N TRP A 27 -16.51 14.99 -16.12
CA TRP A 27 -15.70 15.16 -14.91
C TRP A 27 -14.23 14.96 -15.31
N PRO A 28 -13.30 15.86 -14.96
CA PRO A 28 -11.90 15.62 -15.30
C PRO A 28 -11.61 14.21 -14.82
N ARG A 29 -11.23 13.31 -15.74
CA ARG A 29 -10.91 11.95 -15.33
C ARG A 29 -9.77 12.11 -14.35
N GLU A 30 -10.07 11.80 -13.10
CA GLU A 30 -9.03 11.79 -12.08
C GLU A 30 -7.97 10.79 -12.53
N ARG A 31 -6.72 11.08 -12.17
CA ARG A 31 -5.61 10.20 -12.53
C ARG A 31 -5.84 8.87 -11.81
N ASP A 32 -5.63 7.79 -12.56
CA ASP A 32 -5.74 6.40 -12.13
C ASP A 32 -4.57 5.70 -12.86
N GLN A 33 -3.44 5.60 -12.17
CA GLN A 33 -2.17 5.20 -12.75
C GLN A 33 -2.12 3.69 -13.04
N ASP A 34 -2.73 2.88 -12.18
CA ASP A 34 -2.72 1.42 -12.27
C ASP A 34 -3.98 0.82 -12.92
N ARG A 35 -4.98 1.67 -13.22
CA ARG A 35 -6.24 1.35 -13.89
C ARG A 35 -7.09 0.36 -13.12
N ASP A 36 -7.10 0.49 -11.80
CA ASP A 36 -7.90 -0.35 -10.91
C ASP A 36 -9.34 0.16 -10.74
N GLY A 37 -9.60 1.41 -11.14
CA GLY A 37 -10.90 2.08 -11.03
C GLY A 37 -11.04 3.01 -9.81
N VAL A 38 -9.98 3.16 -9.02
CA VAL A 38 -9.85 4.06 -7.88
C VAL A 38 -8.91 5.21 -8.29
N PRO A 39 -9.29 6.48 -8.08
CA PRO A 39 -8.39 7.59 -8.37
C PRO A 39 -7.17 7.63 -7.44
N ASP A 40 -5.98 7.96 -7.95
CA ASP A 40 -4.72 8.06 -7.20
C ASP A 40 -4.81 8.92 -5.92
N SER A 41 -5.75 9.87 -5.89
CA SER A 41 -5.94 10.77 -4.74
C SER A 41 -6.61 10.12 -3.53
N VAL A 42 -7.25 8.97 -3.72
CA VAL A 42 -7.94 8.18 -2.69
C VAL A 42 -7.51 6.71 -2.72
N ASP A 43 -6.57 6.36 -3.59
CA ASP A 43 -6.01 5.02 -3.73
C ASP A 43 -4.89 4.81 -2.69
N ASN A 44 -5.04 3.78 -1.86
CA ASN A 44 -4.02 3.39 -0.89
C ASN A 44 -2.87 2.57 -1.49
N CYS A 45 -2.91 2.25 -2.79
CA CYS A 45 -1.82 1.69 -3.57
C CYS A 45 -1.77 2.23 -5.03
N PRO A 46 -1.42 3.53 -5.25
CA PRO A 46 -1.51 4.18 -6.58
C PRO A 46 -0.75 3.54 -7.75
N GLU A 47 0.16 2.60 -7.46
CA GLU A 47 0.96 1.90 -8.46
C GLU A 47 0.61 0.41 -8.58
N VAL A 48 -0.25 -0.12 -7.69
CA VAL A 48 -0.55 -1.55 -7.58
C VAL A 48 -2.04 -1.79 -7.49
N ARG A 49 -2.57 -2.34 -8.60
CA ARG A 49 -3.99 -2.60 -8.81
C ARG A 49 -4.68 -3.28 -7.63
N ASN A 50 -5.51 -2.55 -6.88
CA ASN A 50 -6.24 -3.06 -5.73
C ASN A 50 -7.67 -2.47 -5.59
N PRO A 51 -8.62 -2.82 -6.49
CA PRO A 51 -9.93 -2.15 -6.58
C PRO A 51 -10.81 -2.25 -5.34
N ARG A 52 -10.45 -3.13 -4.40
CA ARG A 52 -11.15 -3.34 -3.15
C ARG A 52 -10.58 -2.54 -1.98
N GLN A 53 -9.44 -1.87 -2.17
CA GLN A 53 -8.82 -0.95 -1.21
C GLN A 53 -8.76 -1.56 0.22
N HIS A 54 -8.36 -2.83 0.32
CA HIS A 54 -8.19 -3.47 1.62
C HIS A 54 -6.95 -2.88 2.30
N ASP A 55 -7.08 -2.62 3.60
CA ASP A 55 -6.04 -2.10 4.49
C ASP A 55 -6.37 -2.68 5.87
N THR A 56 -5.70 -3.78 6.19
CA THR A 56 -6.05 -4.63 7.33
C THR A 56 -5.62 -4.01 8.66
N ASP A 57 -4.49 -3.32 8.69
CA ASP A 57 -3.94 -2.72 9.90
C ASP A 57 -4.18 -1.21 10.04
N ARG A 58 -4.75 -0.58 9.00
CA ARG A 58 -5.21 0.82 8.95
C ARG A 58 -4.07 1.81 9.03
N ASP A 59 -3.00 1.55 8.28
CA ASP A 59 -1.83 2.42 8.21
C ASP A 59 -1.84 3.36 6.98
N GLU A 60 -2.90 3.31 6.19
CA GLU A 60 -3.14 4.06 4.95
C GLU A 60 -2.39 3.51 3.71
N ILE A 61 -1.69 2.38 3.84
CA ILE A 61 -1.10 1.61 2.74
C ILE A 61 -1.96 0.36 2.51
N GLY A 62 -2.36 0.10 1.26
CA GLY A 62 -3.21 -1.04 0.99
C GLY A 62 -2.47 -2.37 1.11
N ASP A 63 -3.18 -3.43 1.52
CA ASP A 63 -2.66 -4.81 1.64
C ASP A 63 -1.93 -5.31 0.37
N ALA A 64 -2.23 -4.71 -0.79
CA ALA A 64 -1.62 -5.07 -2.07
C ALA A 64 -0.20 -4.53 -2.28
N CYS A 65 0.16 -3.44 -1.60
CA CYS A 65 1.46 -2.76 -1.70
C CYS A 65 2.15 -2.55 -0.35
N ASP A 66 1.55 -3.01 0.75
CA ASP A 66 2.12 -2.96 2.08
C ASP A 66 3.16 -4.08 2.29
N ASN A 67 4.39 -3.71 2.69
CA ASN A 67 5.44 -4.65 3.05
C ASN A 67 5.27 -5.28 4.44
N CYS A 68 4.25 -4.88 5.19
CA CYS A 68 3.80 -5.53 6.43
C CYS A 68 2.26 -5.50 6.62
N PRO A 69 1.46 -6.26 5.83
CA PRO A 69 -0.02 -6.17 5.77
C PRO A 69 -0.83 -6.33 7.07
N LEU A 70 -0.18 -6.66 8.18
CA LEU A 70 -0.81 -6.94 9.48
C LEU A 70 -0.20 -6.08 10.62
N ARG A 71 0.71 -5.15 10.30
CA ARG A 71 1.57 -4.45 11.26
C ARG A 71 1.84 -3.00 10.84
N TRP A 72 0.99 -2.10 11.34
CA TRP A 72 1.06 -0.66 11.12
C TRP A 72 2.47 -0.09 10.89
N ASN A 73 2.72 0.40 9.67
CA ASN A 73 4.03 0.83 9.17
C ASN A 73 3.91 1.85 8.01
N PRO A 74 3.32 3.05 8.20
CA PRO A 74 3.04 3.97 7.07
C PRO A 74 4.27 4.46 6.30
N ASN A 75 5.47 4.27 6.86
CA ASN A 75 6.73 4.64 6.23
C ASN A 75 7.35 3.52 5.38
N GLN A 76 6.73 2.33 5.35
CA GLN A 76 7.11 1.18 4.51
C GLN A 76 8.62 0.90 4.57
N ARG A 77 9.22 1.05 5.77
CA ARG A 77 10.66 0.93 5.93
C ARG A 77 11.08 -0.53 5.77
N ASP A 78 12.00 -0.74 4.83
CA ASP A 78 12.68 -2.00 4.58
C ASP A 78 14.17 -1.66 4.39
N ARG A 79 15.02 -2.07 5.34
CA ARG A 79 16.42 -1.67 5.38
C ARG A 79 17.32 -2.53 4.50
N ASP A 80 17.05 -3.83 4.42
CA ASP A 80 17.88 -4.77 3.68
C ASP A 80 17.36 -5.02 2.26
N GLY A 81 16.16 -4.53 1.94
CA GLY A 81 15.58 -4.48 0.61
C GLY A 81 15.04 -5.83 0.16
N ASP A 82 14.67 -6.72 1.10
CA ASP A 82 14.18 -8.06 0.80
C ASP A 82 12.66 -8.12 0.49
N GLY A 83 11.96 -6.99 0.67
CA GLY A 83 10.53 -6.85 0.43
C GLY A 83 9.64 -7.09 1.65
N GLU A 84 10.20 -7.50 2.79
CA GLU A 84 9.53 -7.55 4.10
C GLU A 84 9.90 -6.29 4.91
N GLY A 85 8.92 -5.58 5.47
CA GLY A 85 9.23 -4.35 6.20
C GLY A 85 9.85 -4.62 7.58
N ASP A 86 10.72 -3.71 8.05
CA ASP A 86 11.38 -3.72 9.37
C ASP A 86 10.41 -3.97 10.56
N ARG A 87 9.10 -3.71 10.36
CA ARG A 87 8.04 -3.83 11.39
C ARG A 87 7.48 -5.24 11.54
N CYS A 88 7.53 -6.04 10.49
CA CYS A 88 7.04 -7.41 10.46
C CYS A 88 8.17 -8.44 10.28
N GLU A 89 9.35 -7.97 9.83
CA GLU A 89 10.57 -8.76 9.78
C GLU A 89 10.77 -9.42 11.14
N LYS A 90 10.72 -10.76 11.14
CA LYS A 90 11.31 -11.52 12.24
C LYS A 90 12.81 -11.25 12.20
N PRO A 91 13.56 -11.38 13.30
CA PRO A 91 15.00 -11.48 13.17
C PRO A 91 15.27 -12.61 12.17
N ASN A 92 15.63 -12.21 10.94
CA ASN A 92 16.10 -13.12 9.92
C ASN A 92 17.18 -13.91 10.66
N PRO A 93 17.04 -15.26 10.80
CA PRO A 93 18.16 -16.02 11.34
C PRO A 93 19.34 -15.57 10.49
N PRO A 94 20.41 -15.04 11.11
CA PRO A 94 21.47 -14.45 10.32
C PRO A 94 21.87 -15.44 9.25
N ARG A 95 22.07 -14.94 8.02
CA ARG A 95 22.47 -15.79 6.91
C ARG A 95 23.56 -16.70 7.46
N ILE A 96 23.50 -18.01 7.23
CA ILE A 96 24.45 -18.96 7.84
C ILE A 96 25.91 -18.48 7.69
N SER A 97 26.21 -17.67 6.67
CA SER A 97 27.49 -16.96 6.46
C SER A 97 27.94 -15.97 7.54
N ASP A 98 27.04 -15.50 8.40
CA ASP A 98 27.29 -14.47 9.40
C ASP A 98 27.64 -15.09 10.76
N PHE A 99 27.39 -16.40 10.91
CA PHE A 99 27.81 -17.19 12.04
C PHE A 99 28.95 -18.14 11.68
N ILE A 100 29.80 -18.41 12.67
CA ILE A 100 30.77 -19.49 12.56
C ILE A 100 29.99 -20.80 12.61
N ASP A 101 30.08 -21.58 11.54
CA ASP A 101 29.58 -22.95 11.39
C ASP A 101 30.79 -23.77 10.92
N ARG A 102 31.43 -24.46 11.87
CA ARG A 102 32.72 -25.13 11.64
C ARG A 102 32.56 -26.45 10.89
N ASP A 103 31.50 -27.20 11.14
CA ASP A 103 31.28 -28.54 10.61
C ASP A 103 30.33 -28.56 9.40
N PHE A 104 29.71 -27.42 9.09
CA PHE A 104 28.79 -27.18 7.99
C PHE A 104 27.47 -27.95 8.09
N ASP A 105 27.00 -28.26 9.29
CA ASP A 105 25.75 -28.96 9.53
C ASP A 105 24.50 -28.05 9.45
N GLN A 106 24.71 -26.74 9.22
CA GLN A 106 23.70 -25.66 9.18
C GLN A 106 23.16 -25.25 10.56
N ILE A 107 23.88 -25.56 11.64
CA ILE A 107 23.65 -25.07 12.99
C ILE A 107 24.85 -24.19 13.38
N PRO A 108 24.65 -22.90 13.71
CA PRO A 108 25.73 -22.05 14.21
C PRO A 108 26.43 -22.64 15.44
N ASP A 109 27.76 -22.51 15.55
CA ASP A 109 28.57 -23.01 16.69
C ASP A 109 28.00 -22.55 18.07
N GLU A 110 27.35 -21.39 18.13
CA GLU A 110 26.74 -20.85 19.37
C GLU A 110 25.42 -21.53 19.77
N TYR A 111 24.78 -22.22 18.84
CA TYR A 111 23.54 -23.00 19.03
C TYR A 111 23.74 -24.51 18.77
N ASP A 112 24.96 -24.92 18.46
CA ASP A 112 25.32 -26.30 18.17
C ASP A 112 25.86 -27.01 19.42
N ASN A 113 25.38 -28.23 19.64
CA ASN A 113 25.86 -29.11 20.70
C ASN A 113 27.07 -29.96 20.28
N CYS A 114 27.39 -29.99 18.99
CA CYS A 114 28.52 -30.70 18.38
C CYS A 114 29.29 -29.80 17.39
N PRO A 115 29.84 -28.64 17.81
CA PRO A 115 30.45 -27.63 16.93
C PRO A 115 31.79 -28.02 16.27
N ASP A 116 32.13 -29.31 16.23
CA ASP A 116 33.40 -29.85 15.71
C ASP A 116 33.20 -31.09 14.82
#